data_AF-A0A3L6T937-F1
#
_entry.id   AF-A0A3L6T937-F1
#
_cell.length_a   1.000
_cell.length_b   1.000
_cell.length_c   1.000
_cell.angle_alpha   90.00
_cell.angle_beta   90.00
_cell.angle_gamma   90.00
#
_symmetry.space_group_name_H-M   'P 1'
#
loop_
_entity.id
_entity.type
_entity.pdbx_description
1 polymer ?
#
loop_
_entity_poly.entity_id
_entity_poly.type
_entity_poly.pdbx_seq_one_letter_code
_entity_poly.pdbx_strand_id
1 'polypeptide(L)'
;MMGSNSGGGGGGPGGAMGQGMGGPVGGGGDGRHDDEAALTEFLSSLMDYTPTIPDELVEHYLGRSGFHCPDLRLTRLVAVATQKFLSDIASDSLQHCKARVAAPIKDNKSKQPKDRRLVLTMDDLSKALREHGVNLKHAEYFADSPSAGMAPSTREE
;
A
#
# COMPACT_ATOMS: atom_id res chain seq x y z
N MET A 1 30.29 -5.55 55.16
CA MET A 1 31.74 -5.76 54.93
C MET A 1 32.00 -5.31 53.49
N MET A 2 32.41 -4.07 53.23
CA MET A 2 33.75 -3.46 53.32
C MET A 2 34.53 -3.58 51.99
N GLY A 3 35.07 -2.45 51.52
CA GLY A 3 35.99 -2.31 50.37
C GLY A 3 35.34 -1.54 49.20
N SER A 4 35.42 -0.22 49.05
CA SER A 4 36.56 0.71 49.02
C SER A 4 37.63 0.32 48.00
N ASN A 5 37.69 1.03 46.86
CA ASN A 5 38.97 1.46 46.32
C ASN A 5 38.84 2.76 45.50
N SER A 6 39.84 3.60 45.68
CA SER A 6 40.00 4.99 45.27
C SER A 6 41.31 5.14 44.48
N GLY A 7 41.35 6.12 43.56
CA GLY A 7 42.57 6.62 42.92
C GLY A 7 42.19 7.27 41.59
N GLY A 8 42.22 8.59 41.42
CA GLY A 8 43.43 9.43 41.31
C GLY A 8 43.83 9.48 39.83
N GLY A 9 44.06 10.58 39.12
CA GLY A 9 44.28 12.00 39.41
C GLY A 9 45.09 12.55 38.21
N GLY A 10 44.90 13.83 37.85
CA GLY A 10 45.69 14.56 36.83
C GLY A 10 44.81 15.08 35.68
N GLY A 11 44.70 16.37 35.35
CA GLY A 11 45.56 17.51 35.65
C GLY A 11 46.21 18.00 34.35
N GLY A 12 45.61 19.01 33.71
CA GLY A 12 46.23 19.75 32.61
C GLY A 12 45.28 20.72 31.91
N PRO A 13 45.41 22.05 32.12
CA PRO A 13 44.80 23.05 31.25
C PRO A 13 45.85 23.55 30.26
N GLY A 14 45.70 23.20 28.99
CA GLY A 14 46.47 23.76 27.88
C GLY A 14 45.56 24.64 27.04
N GLY A 15 45.76 25.96 27.10
CA GLY A 15 45.00 26.92 26.31
C GLY A 15 45.42 26.98 24.85
N ALA A 16 44.51 27.41 23.99
CA ALA A 16 44.83 28.10 22.75
C ALA A 16 43.64 28.96 22.30
N MET A 17 43.96 30.20 21.96
CA MET A 17 43.08 31.24 21.43
C MET A 17 42.64 30.92 20.00
N GLY A 18 41.44 31.37 19.61
CA GLY A 18 41.02 31.36 18.21
C GLY A 18 39.64 31.97 17.99
N GLN A 19 39.62 33.26 17.65
CA GLN A 19 38.48 33.98 17.06
C GLN A 19 38.07 33.34 15.73
N GLY A 20 36.78 33.36 15.40
CA GLY A 20 36.34 33.00 14.06
C GLY A 20 34.83 32.87 13.91
N MET A 21 34.20 33.98 13.56
CA MET A 21 33.01 34.14 12.72
C MET A 21 31.88 33.09 12.78
N GLY A 22 30.68 33.58 13.09
CA GLY A 22 29.43 32.87 12.90
C GLY A 22 29.30 32.22 11.53
N GLY A 23 29.06 30.91 11.54
CA GLY A 23 28.50 30.18 10.42
C GLY A 23 26.98 30.40 10.35
N PRO A 24 26.39 30.43 9.15
CA PRO A 24 24.97 30.70 8.99
C PRO A 24 24.14 29.55 9.57
N VAL A 25 23.27 29.87 10.53
CA VAL A 25 22.05 29.11 10.78
C VAL A 25 21.11 29.45 9.63
N GLY A 26 21.04 28.56 8.63
CA GLY A 26 20.11 28.74 7.52
C GLY A 26 20.28 27.67 6.45
N GLY A 27 19.42 26.65 6.48
CA GLY A 27 19.41 25.62 5.44
C GLY A 27 18.39 24.50 5.65
N GLY A 28 17.26 24.75 6.31
CA GLY A 28 16.15 23.79 6.41
C GLY A 28 15.30 23.70 5.13
N GLY A 29 15.94 23.69 3.95
CA GLY A 29 15.26 23.80 2.65
C GLY A 29 15.69 22.81 1.57
N ASP A 30 16.68 21.95 1.83
CA ASP A 30 17.33 21.11 0.79
C ASP A 30 16.40 20.02 0.22
N GLY A 31 15.61 19.37 1.08
CA GLY A 31 14.78 18.22 0.66
C GLY A 31 13.67 18.55 -0.35
N ARG A 32 13.17 19.79 -0.39
CA ARG A 32 12.13 20.17 -1.37
C ARG A 32 12.69 20.29 -2.78
N HIS A 33 13.95 20.69 -2.90
CA HIS A 33 14.61 20.81 -4.20
C HIS A 33 14.92 19.43 -4.78
N ASP A 34 15.28 18.47 -3.93
CA ASP A 34 15.52 17.08 -4.34
C ASP A 34 14.24 16.41 -4.85
N ASP A 35 13.09 16.62 -4.20
CA ASP A 35 11.79 16.08 -4.64
C ASP A 35 11.35 16.63 -6.01
N GLU A 36 11.55 17.93 -6.26
CA GLU A 36 11.21 18.56 -7.54
C GLU A 36 12.13 18.06 -8.68
N ALA A 37 13.42 17.91 -8.39
CA ALA A 37 14.38 17.34 -9.32
C ALA A 37 14.02 15.88 -9.65
N ALA A 38 13.71 15.07 -8.64
CA ALA A 38 13.30 13.67 -8.80
C ALA A 38 11.98 13.54 -9.59
N LEU A 39 11.00 14.41 -9.34
CA LEU A 39 9.74 14.42 -10.10
C LEU A 39 9.99 14.77 -11.56
N THR A 40 10.85 15.75 -11.84
CA THR A 40 11.18 16.16 -13.21
C THR A 40 11.88 15.05 -13.98
N GLU A 41 12.83 14.35 -13.33
CA GLU A 41 13.49 13.19 -13.89
C GLU A 41 12.50 12.06 -14.16
N PHE A 42 11.60 11.78 -13.21
CA PHE A 42 10.55 10.77 -13.37
C PHE A 42 9.64 11.08 -14.56
N LEU A 43 9.11 12.30 -14.67
CA LEU A 43 8.26 12.71 -15.80
C LEU A 43 9.00 12.62 -17.14
N SER A 44 10.29 12.92 -17.14
CA SER A 44 11.13 12.79 -18.34
C SER A 44 11.26 11.32 -18.75
N SER A 45 11.47 10.41 -17.79
CA SER A 45 11.55 8.96 -18.05
C SER A 45 10.26 8.38 -18.66
N LEU A 46 9.10 8.99 -18.42
CA LEU A 46 7.83 8.53 -18.98
C LEU A 46 7.72 8.70 -20.51
N MET A 47 8.55 9.55 -21.12
CA MET A 47 8.59 9.67 -22.60
C MET A 47 9.09 8.41 -23.29
N ASP A 48 9.96 7.64 -22.62
CA ASP A 48 10.57 6.43 -23.18
C ASP A 48 9.97 5.15 -22.60
N TYR A 49 9.10 5.27 -21.58
CA TYR A 49 8.41 4.14 -20.97
C TYR A 49 7.08 3.85 -21.66
N THR A 50 6.81 2.57 -21.94
CA THR A 50 5.51 2.08 -22.44
C THR A 50 4.78 1.32 -21.33
N PRO A 51 3.76 1.92 -20.68
CA PRO A 51 3.00 1.26 -19.61
C PRO A 51 2.20 0.06 -20.14
N THR A 52 1.88 -0.89 -19.25
CA THR A 52 0.98 -2.03 -19.55
C THR A 52 -0.43 -1.60 -20.00
N ILE A 53 -0.92 -0.46 -19.51
CA ILE A 53 -2.18 0.14 -19.93
C ILE A 53 -1.89 0.99 -21.17
N PRO A 54 -2.53 0.73 -22.33
CA PRO A 54 -2.30 1.48 -23.56
C PRO A 54 -2.70 2.96 -23.45
N ASP A 55 -1.96 3.82 -24.17
CA ASP A 55 -2.16 5.27 -24.15
C ASP A 55 -3.58 5.64 -24.64
N GLU A 56 -4.10 4.95 -25.66
CA GLU A 56 -5.43 5.20 -26.23
C GLU A 56 -6.56 4.93 -25.23
N LEU A 57 -6.38 3.95 -24.34
CA LEU A 57 -7.36 3.64 -23.29
C LEU A 57 -7.41 4.80 -22.29
N VAL A 58 -6.24 5.31 -21.90
CA VAL A 58 -6.16 6.42 -20.96
C VAL A 58 -6.75 7.68 -21.58
N GLU A 59 -6.40 7.98 -22.83
CA GLU A 59 -6.97 9.12 -23.57
C GLU A 59 -8.49 9.03 -23.69
N HIS A 60 -9.05 7.84 -23.94
CA HIS A 60 -10.49 7.65 -23.98
C HIS A 60 -11.16 7.98 -22.62
N TYR A 61 -10.60 7.51 -21.50
CA TYR A 61 -11.16 7.79 -20.17
C TYR A 61 -10.95 9.25 -19.73
N LEU A 62 -9.81 9.86 -20.08
CA LEU A 62 -9.56 11.28 -19.86
C LEU A 62 -10.50 12.15 -20.70
N GLY A 63 -10.69 11.82 -21.98
CA GLY A 63 -11.65 12.52 -22.84
C GLY A 63 -13.08 12.43 -22.30
N ARG A 64 -13.47 11.27 -21.77
CA ARG A 64 -14.77 11.07 -21.12
C ARG A 64 -14.95 11.90 -19.85
N SER A 65 -13.88 12.21 -19.11
CA SER A 65 -13.93 13.13 -17.96
C SER A 65 -13.84 14.60 -18.36
N GLY A 66 -13.66 14.89 -19.66
CA GLY A 66 -13.53 16.25 -20.20
C GLY A 66 -12.10 16.80 -20.18
N PHE A 67 -11.09 15.93 -19.98
CA PHE A 67 -9.68 16.31 -19.99
C PHE A 67 -8.99 15.81 -21.27
N HIS A 68 -8.40 16.74 -22.02
CA HIS A 68 -7.60 16.42 -23.20
C HIS A 68 -6.25 17.12 -23.10
N CYS A 69 -5.17 16.36 -23.16
CA CYS A 69 -3.82 16.88 -23.12
C CYS A 69 -2.97 16.19 -24.18
N PRO A 70 -2.25 16.94 -25.03
CA PRO A 70 -1.35 16.35 -26.03
C PRO A 70 -0.02 15.85 -25.43
N ASP A 71 0.24 16.09 -24.14
CA ASP A 71 1.46 15.64 -23.48
C ASP A 71 1.37 14.17 -23.07
N LEU A 72 2.08 13.31 -23.80
CA LEU A 72 2.16 11.87 -23.55
C LEU A 72 2.66 11.54 -22.13
N ARG A 73 3.47 12.40 -21.50
CA ARG A 73 3.95 12.17 -20.14
C ARG A 73 2.81 12.14 -19.15
N LEU A 74 1.80 12.98 -19.33
CA LEU A 74 0.63 13.02 -18.46
C LEU A 74 -0.28 11.81 -18.68
N THR A 75 -0.48 11.41 -19.94
CA THR A 75 -1.21 10.18 -20.28
C THR A 75 -0.55 8.97 -19.61
N ARG A 76 0.78 8.83 -19.76
CA ARG A 76 1.53 7.71 -19.19
C ARG A 76 1.66 7.79 -17.67
N LEU A 77 1.71 8.99 -17.09
CA LEU A 77 1.67 9.18 -15.64
C LEU A 77 0.37 8.61 -15.07
N VAL A 78 -0.78 8.93 -15.68
CA VAL A 78 -2.08 8.39 -15.28
C VAL A 78 -2.11 6.87 -15.45
N ALA A 79 -1.54 6.35 -16.53
CA ALA A 79 -1.41 4.90 -16.76
C ALA A 79 -0.63 4.22 -15.62
N VAL A 80 0.55 4.73 -15.28
CA VAL A 80 1.42 4.19 -14.23
C VAL A 80 0.78 4.33 -12.85
N ALA A 81 0.15 5.47 -12.55
CA ALA A 81 -0.57 5.67 -11.30
C ALA A 81 -1.71 4.67 -11.13
N THR A 82 -2.46 4.40 -12.21
CA THR A 82 -3.53 3.40 -12.22
C THR A 82 -2.98 1.99 -12.02
N GLN A 83 -1.86 1.65 -12.66
CA GLN A 83 -1.18 0.36 -12.46
C GLN A 83 -0.69 0.19 -11.04
N LYS A 84 -0.09 1.23 -10.46
CA LYS A 84 0.35 1.21 -9.07
C LYS A 84 -0.83 1.00 -8.12
N PHE A 85 -1.92 1.73 -8.32
CA PHE A 85 -3.14 1.58 -7.54
C PHE A 85 -3.70 0.16 -7.60
N LEU A 86 -3.80 -0.43 -8.80
CA LEU A 86 -4.26 -1.82 -8.95
C LEU A 86 -3.29 -2.82 -8.31
N SER A 87 -1.98 -2.57 -8.42
CA SER A 87 -0.94 -3.41 -7.82
C SER A 87 -1.00 -3.39 -6.29
N ASP A 88 -1.34 -2.25 -5.69
CA ASP A 88 -1.51 -2.12 -4.24
C ASP A 88 -2.72 -2.92 -3.76
N ILE A 89 -3.89 -2.74 -4.39
CA ILE A 89 -5.10 -3.51 -4.07
C ILE A 89 -4.85 -5.02 -4.21
N ALA A 90 -4.16 -5.43 -5.28
CA ALA A 90 -3.82 -6.84 -5.50
C ALA A 90 -2.87 -7.38 -4.43
N SER A 91 -1.90 -6.57 -4.01
CA SER A 91 -0.94 -6.91 -2.95
C SER A 91 -1.62 -7.07 -1.60
N ASP A 92 -2.54 -6.17 -1.24
CA ASP A 92 -3.27 -6.23 0.01
C ASP A 92 -4.26 -7.41 0.02
N SER A 93 -4.95 -7.65 -1.10
CA SER A 93 -5.79 -8.83 -1.28
C SER A 93 -4.98 -10.13 -1.14
N LEU A 94 -3.75 -10.17 -1.67
CA LEU A 94 -2.85 -11.31 -1.54
C LEU A 94 -2.45 -11.53 -0.08
N GLN A 95 -2.22 -10.48 0.70
CA GLN A 95 -1.93 -10.59 2.13
C GLN A 95 -3.11 -11.21 2.89
N HIS A 96 -4.34 -10.77 2.62
CA HIS A 96 -5.55 -11.36 3.21
C HIS A 96 -5.72 -12.83 2.80
N CYS A 97 -5.47 -13.16 1.53
CA CYS A 97 -5.51 -14.53 1.02
C CYS A 97 -4.51 -15.44 1.76
N LYS A 98 -3.25 -14.98 1.92
CA LYS A 98 -2.22 -15.71 2.66
C LYS A 98 -2.59 -15.92 4.13
N ALA A 99 -3.10 -14.89 4.80
CA ALA A 99 -3.54 -14.98 6.19
C ALA A 99 -4.68 -15.99 6.37
N ARG A 100 -5.63 -16.00 5.44
CA ARG A 100 -6.75 -16.97 5.41
C ARG A 100 -6.28 -18.40 5.20
N VAL A 101 -5.38 -18.64 4.25
CA VAL A 101 -4.84 -19.99 3.95
C VAL A 101 -3.91 -20.50 5.05
N ALA A 102 -3.22 -19.60 5.78
CA ALA A 102 -2.34 -19.96 6.89
C ALA A 102 -3.11 -20.24 8.20
N ALA A 103 -4.36 -19.81 8.31
CA ALA A 103 -5.16 -20.03 9.50
C ALA A 103 -5.40 -21.55 9.72
N PRO A 104 -5.06 -22.10 10.91
CA PRO A 104 -5.27 -23.50 11.18
C PRO A 104 -6.76 -23.81 11.21
N ILE A 105 -7.19 -24.72 10.33
CA ILE A 105 -8.55 -25.27 10.33
C ILE A 105 -8.70 -26.05 11.65
N LYS A 106 -9.53 -25.57 12.56
CA LYS A 106 -9.74 -26.18 13.89
C LYS A 106 -10.36 -27.58 13.82
N ASP A 107 -10.98 -27.92 12.69
CA ASP A 107 -11.63 -29.20 12.47
C ASP A 107 -11.06 -29.88 11.22
N ASN A 108 -10.05 -30.75 11.39
CA ASN A 108 -10.00 -32.06 10.74
C ASN A 108 -8.61 -32.70 10.79
N LYS A 109 -8.58 -33.91 11.37
CA LYS A 109 -7.51 -34.91 11.33
C LYS A 109 -7.42 -35.61 9.96
N SER A 110 -7.68 -34.88 8.86
CA SER A 110 -7.60 -35.39 7.49
C SER A 110 -6.55 -34.60 6.72
N LYS A 111 -5.44 -35.27 6.39
CA LYS A 111 -4.45 -34.95 5.35
C LYS A 111 -4.47 -33.49 4.85
N GLN A 112 -3.49 -32.72 5.31
CA GLN A 112 -3.12 -31.42 4.72
C GLN A 112 -3.26 -31.48 3.19
N PRO A 113 -4.10 -30.63 2.56
CA PRO A 113 -4.14 -30.55 1.11
C PRO A 113 -2.75 -30.11 0.65
N LYS A 114 -2.10 -30.97 -0.16
CA LYS A 114 -0.77 -30.78 -0.71
C LYS A 114 -0.66 -29.59 -1.69
N ASP A 115 -1.76 -28.89 -1.93
CA ASP A 115 -1.84 -27.79 -2.87
C ASP A 115 -2.37 -26.52 -2.18
N ARG A 116 -1.43 -25.71 -1.67
CA ARG A 116 -1.73 -24.38 -1.09
C ARG A 116 -1.81 -23.33 -2.20
N ARG A 117 -2.65 -23.58 -3.19
CA ARG A 117 -2.87 -22.64 -4.28
C ARG A 117 -3.55 -21.38 -3.73
N LEU A 118 -2.93 -20.23 -3.99
CA LEU A 118 -3.53 -18.94 -3.66
C LEU A 118 -4.58 -18.59 -4.73
N VAL A 119 -5.78 -18.25 -4.28
CA VAL A 119 -6.91 -17.87 -5.13
C VAL A 119 -7.48 -16.57 -4.59
N LEU A 120 -7.60 -15.57 -5.46
CA LEU A 120 -8.26 -14.31 -5.13
C LEU A 120 -9.76 -14.56 -4.96
N THR A 121 -10.28 -14.33 -3.75
CA THR A 121 -11.72 -14.46 -3.46
C THR A 121 -12.33 -13.10 -3.12
N MET A 122 -13.67 -13.04 -3.15
CA MET A 122 -14.42 -11.84 -2.79
C MET A 122 -14.20 -11.42 -1.33
N ASP A 123 -13.92 -12.36 -0.42
CA ASP A 123 -13.59 -12.04 0.97
C ASP A 123 -12.28 -11.28 1.11
N ASP A 124 -11.26 -11.70 0.37
CA ASP A 124 -9.93 -11.10 0.40
C ASP A 124 -9.98 -9.71 -0.26
N LEU A 125 -10.63 -9.61 -1.42
CA LEU A 125 -10.78 -8.37 -2.18
C LEU A 125 -11.66 -7.34 -1.47
N SER A 126 -12.78 -7.76 -0.85
CA SER A 126 -13.69 -6.85 -0.13
C SER A 126 -13.06 -6.26 1.13
N LYS A 127 -12.12 -6.98 1.77
CA LYS A 127 -11.33 -6.46 2.88
C LYS A 127 -10.34 -5.40 2.40
N ALA A 128 -9.54 -5.70 1.38
CA ALA A 128 -8.57 -4.75 0.81
C ALA A 128 -9.25 -3.47 0.34
N LEU A 129 -10.37 -3.58 -0.40
CA LEU A 129 -11.10 -2.43 -0.90
C LEU A 129 -11.75 -1.58 0.20
N ARG A 130 -12.09 -2.17 1.35
CA ARG A 130 -12.64 -1.43 2.49
C ARG A 130 -11.63 -0.46 3.08
N GLU A 131 -10.34 -0.78 3.04
CA GLU A 131 -9.25 0.11 3.47
C GLU A 131 -9.13 1.34 2.56
N HIS A 132 -9.51 1.19 1.29
CA HIS A 132 -9.63 2.30 0.32
C HIS A 132 -11.01 2.98 0.32
N GLY A 133 -11.88 2.67 1.28
CA GLY A 133 -13.22 3.28 1.41
C GLY A 133 -14.29 2.72 0.47
N VAL A 134 -14.01 1.63 -0.25
CA VAL A 134 -14.96 0.98 -1.15
C VAL A 134 -15.65 -0.18 -0.45
N ASN A 135 -16.98 -0.09 -0.29
CA ASN A 135 -17.74 -1.11 0.40
C ASN A 135 -18.42 -2.10 -0.58
N LEU A 136 -17.81 -3.27 -0.75
CA LEU A 136 -18.38 -4.39 -1.51
C LEU A 136 -19.26 -5.27 -0.61
N LYS A 137 -20.56 -5.36 -0.92
CA LYS A 137 -21.50 -6.31 -0.30
C LYS A 137 -21.91 -7.32 -1.35
N HIS A 138 -21.17 -8.41 -1.45
CA HIS A 138 -21.58 -9.55 -2.27
C HIS A 138 -22.49 -10.44 -1.42
N ALA A 139 -23.73 -10.67 -1.86
CA ALA A 139 -24.61 -11.63 -1.22
C ALA A 139 -24.13 -13.05 -1.52
N GLU A 140 -24.02 -13.91 -0.51
CA GLU A 140 -23.58 -15.30 -0.71
C GLU A 140 -24.58 -16.12 -1.54
N TYR A 141 -25.86 -15.74 -1.47
CA TYR A 141 -26.95 -16.37 -2.20
C TYR A 141 -28.05 -15.34 -2.47
N PHE A 142 -28.71 -15.46 -3.62
CA PHE A 142 -29.98 -14.81 -3.91
C PHE A 142 -31.07 -15.86 -3.78
N ALA A 143 -32.10 -15.54 -2.98
CA ALA A 143 -33.31 -16.34 -2.94
C ALA A 143 -34.37 -15.67 -3.83
N ASP A 144 -34.90 -16.41 -4.81
CA ASP A 144 -35.96 -15.93 -5.70
C ASP A 144 -37.27 -15.62 -4.96
N SER A 145 -37.40 -16.06 -3.71
CA SER A 145 -38.50 -15.67 -2.82
C SER A 145 -38.02 -15.42 -1.39
N PRO A 146 -38.61 -14.45 -0.68
CA PRO A 146 -38.33 -14.18 0.73
C PRO A 146 -38.76 -15.33 1.67
N SER A 147 -39.39 -16.38 1.14
CA SER A 147 -39.83 -17.57 1.88
C SER A 147 -38.79 -18.71 1.86
N ALA A 148 -37.74 -18.60 1.04
CA ALA A 148 -36.72 -19.63 0.94
C ALA A 148 -35.98 -19.79 2.27
N GLY A 149 -36.18 -20.93 2.93
CA GLY A 149 -35.55 -21.24 4.22
C GLY A 149 -36.48 -21.16 5.44
N MET A 150 -37.73 -20.71 5.29
CA MET A 150 -38.72 -20.89 6.35
C MET A 150 -39.27 -22.31 6.31
N ALA A 151 -38.94 -23.10 7.34
CA ALA A 151 -39.58 -24.39 7.57
C ALA A 151 -41.10 -24.18 7.65
N PRO A 152 -41.92 -25.04 7.01
CA PRO A 152 -43.37 -24.94 7.14
C PRO A 152 -43.70 -25.06 8.62
N SER A 153 -44.32 -24.02 9.20
CA SER A 153 -44.82 -24.09 10.57
C SER A 153 -45.79 -25.27 10.62
N THR A 154 -45.37 -26.36 11.26
CA THR A 154 -46.24 -27.49 11.60
C THR A 154 -47.33 -26.93 12.51
N ARG A 155 -48.45 -26.61 11.88
CA ARG A 155 -49.71 -26.34 12.55
C ARG A 155 -50.32 -27.71 12.84
N GLU A 156 -50.19 -28.16 14.08
CA GLU A 156 -51.01 -29.25 14.60
C GLU A 156 -51.92 -28.70 15.70
N GLU A 157 -53.19 -29.12 15.62
CA GLU A 157 -54.39 -28.69 16.35
C GLU A 157 -54.35 -28.91 17.86
#